data_AF-A0A0J2EKM6-F1
#
_entry.id   AF-A0A0J2EKM6-F1
#
_cell.length_a   1.000
_cell.length_b   1.000
_cell.length_c   1.000
_cell.angle_alpha   90.00
_cell.angle_beta   90.00
_cell.angle_gamma   90.00
#
_symmetry.space_group_name_H-M   'P 1'
#
loop_
_entity.id
_entity.type
_entity.pdbx_description
1 polymer ?
#
loop_
_entity_poly.entity_id
_entity_poly.type
_entity_poly.pdbx_seq_one_letter_code
_entity_poly.pdbx_strand_id
1 'polypeptide(L)' 'MEKDLKALREYLLLSPDYPEVNDSLANFSTEDMTNEEIAERLGIAPDWMETVDPSKLT' A
#
# COMPACT_ATOMS: atom_id res chain seq x y z
N MET A 1 -0.63 -21.47 12.97
CA MET A 1 -1.87 -20.81 13.44
C MET A 1 -1.86 -19.45 12.77
N GLU A 2 -2.59 -19.29 11.68
CA GLU A 2 -2.89 -17.95 11.15
C GLU A 2 -3.61 -17.22 12.28
N LYS A 3 -2.95 -16.22 12.86
CA LYS A 3 -3.62 -15.31 13.78
C LYS A 3 -4.50 -14.44 12.91
N ASP A 4 -5.80 -14.49 13.17
CA ASP A 4 -6.77 -13.60 12.57
C ASP A 4 -6.26 -12.15 12.75
N LEU A 5 -5.87 -11.55 11.62
CA LEU A 5 -5.19 -10.26 11.57
C LEU A 5 -6.12 -9.16 12.13
N LYS A 6 -7.44 -9.35 11.98
CA LYS A 6 -8.48 -8.54 12.61
C LYS A 6 -8.39 -8.59 14.14
N ALA A 7 -8.40 -9.79 14.71
CA ALA A 7 -8.36 -9.99 16.15
C ALA A 7 -7.07 -9.43 16.78
N LEU A 8 -5.94 -9.55 16.09
CA LEU A 8 -4.68 -8.96 16.56
C LEU A 8 -4.72 -7.43 16.56
N ARG A 9 -5.32 -6.82 15.54
CA ARG A 9 -5.42 -5.38 15.42
C ARG A 9 -6.37 -4.76 16.45
N GLU A 10 -7.53 -5.40 16.66
CA GLU A 10 -8.49 -5.01 17.70
C GLU A 10 -7.84 -5.05 19.09
N TYR A 11 -7.08 -6.11 19.39
CA TYR A 11 -6.32 -6.23 20.64
C TYR A 11 -5.29 -5.12 20.83
N LEU A 12 -4.61 -4.72 19.75
CA LEU A 12 -3.56 -3.70 19.78
C LEU A 12 -4.08 -2.26 19.72
N LEU A 13 -5.40 -2.06 19.59
CA LEU A 13 -6.06 -0.74 19.50
C LEU A 13 -5.43 0.17 18.43
N LEU A 14 -4.96 -0.42 17.33
CA LEU A 14 -4.23 0.31 16.29
C LEU A 14 -5.20 1.22 15.52
N SER A 15 -4.98 2.52 15.62
CA SER A 15 -5.64 3.52 14.79
C SER A 15 -4.80 3.84 13.55
N PRO A 16 -5.41 4.10 12.38
CA PRO A 16 -6.86 4.08 12.11
C PRO A 16 -7.42 2.65 11.99
N ASP A 17 -8.72 2.49 12.14
CA ASP A 17 -9.44 1.25 11.81
C ASP A 17 -9.71 1.21 10.30
N TYR A 18 -8.69 0.80 9.54
CA TYR A 18 -8.80 0.58 8.10
C TYR A 18 -9.63 -0.68 7.82
N PRO A 19 -10.54 -0.67 6.84
CA PRO A 19 -11.26 -1.88 6.45
C PRO A 19 -10.28 -2.99 6.01
N GLU A 20 -10.63 -4.25 6.25
CA GLU A 20 -9.82 -5.41 5.83
C GLU A 20 -9.60 -5.46 4.32
N VAL A 21 -10.56 -4.92 3.57
CA VAL A 21 -10.51 -4.75 2.13
C VAL A 21 -10.50 -3.27 1.82
N ASN A 22 -9.54 -2.83 1.03
CA ASN A 22 -9.58 -1.51 0.44
C ASN A 22 -10.39 -1.61 -0.86
N ASP A 23 -11.69 -1.32 -0.80
CA ASP A 23 -12.58 -1.33 -1.97
C ASP A 23 -12.14 -0.37 -3.07
N SER A 24 -11.37 0.66 -2.72
CA SER A 24 -10.74 1.52 -3.71
C SER A 24 -9.70 0.72 -4.48
N LEU A 25 -8.82 -0.03 -3.80
CA LEU A 25 -7.82 -0.92 -4.43
C LEU A 25 -8.43 -2.15 -5.12
N ALA A 26 -9.54 -2.69 -4.63
CA ALA A 26 -10.19 -3.87 -5.22
C ALA A 26 -10.70 -3.64 -6.65
N ASN A 27 -10.95 -2.38 -7.04
CA ASN A 27 -11.30 -2.00 -8.41
C ASN A 27 -10.09 -1.82 -9.33
N PHE A 28 -8.87 -1.83 -8.79
CA PHE A 28 -7.64 -1.82 -9.59
C PHE A 28 -7.17 -3.27 -9.73
N SER A 29 -7.73 -4.00 -10.70
CA SER A 29 -7.07 -5.20 -11.20
C SER A 29 -5.73 -4.76 -11.79
N THR A 30 -4.64 -4.98 -11.04
CA THR A 30 -3.28 -4.63 -11.45
C THR A 30 -2.67 -5.65 -12.41
N GLU A 31 -3.39 -6.74 -12.74
CA GLU A 31 -2.87 -7.82 -13.58
C GLU A 31 -2.50 -7.35 -15.00
N ASP A 32 -3.14 -6.28 -15.50
CA ASP A 32 -2.89 -5.72 -16.84
C ASP A 32 -2.27 -4.30 -16.83
N MET A 33 -1.93 -3.74 -15.66
CA MET A 33 -1.41 -2.37 -15.56
C MET A 33 0.13 -2.34 -15.59
N THR A 34 0.71 -1.41 -16.35
CA THR A 34 2.15 -1.16 -16.28
C THR A 34 2.51 -0.40 -14.99
N ASN A 35 3.78 -0.47 -14.60
CA ASN A 35 4.27 0.26 -13.43
C ASN A 35 4.08 1.78 -13.57
N GLU A 36 4.15 2.30 -14.79
CA GLU A 36 3.91 3.71 -15.10
C GLU A 36 2.45 4.10 -14.86
N GLU A 37 1.49 3.28 -15.29
CA GLU A 37 0.06 3.51 -15.07
C GLU A 37 -0.31 3.42 -13.59
N ILE A 38 0.34 2.51 -12.84
CA ILE A 38 0.21 2.42 -11.39
C ILE A 38 0.77 3.68 -10.73
N ALA A 39 1.95 4.13 -11.14
CA ALA A 39 2.58 5.34 -10.61
C ALA A 39 1.70 6.57 -10.83
N GLU A 40 1.16 6.76 -12.03
CA GLU A 40 0.26 7.87 -12.37
C GLU A 40 -1.01 7.84 -11.50
N ARG A 41 -1.65 6.68 -11.36
CA ARG A 41 -2.86 6.52 -10.53
C ARG A 41 -2.63 6.81 -9.05
N LEU A 42 -1.46 6.46 -8.54
CA LEU A 42 -1.06 6.72 -7.17
C LEU A 42 -0.51 8.14 -6.97
N GLY A 43 -0.42 8.95 -8.03
CA GLY A 43 0.16 10.29 -7.98
C GLY A 43 1.66 10.29 -7.66
N ILE A 44 2.34 9.18 -7.96
CA ILE A 44 3.78 9.03 -7.75
C ILE A 44 4.48 9.74 -8.91
N ALA A 45 5.34 10.70 -8.58
CA ALA A 45 6.13 11.40 -9.58
C ALA A 45 7.06 10.41 -10.31
N PRO A 46 7.22 10.49 -11.64
CA PRO A 46 8.04 9.52 -12.41
C PRO A 46 9.50 9.45 -11.94
N ASP A 47 10.01 10.55 -11.38
CA ASP A 47 11.35 10.75 -10.86
C ASP A 47 11.45 10.54 -9.34
N TRP A 48 10.41 9.98 -8.69
CA TRP A 48 10.39 9.78 -7.24
C TRP A 48 11.64 9.05 -6.74
N MET A 49 12.13 8.07 -7.50
CA MET A 49 13.28 7.25 -7.13
C MET A 49 14.60 8.04 -7.16
N GLU A 50 14.70 9.08 -7.99
CA GLU A 50 15.87 9.97 -8.02
C GLU A 50 15.94 10.87 -6.79
N THR A 51 14.81 11.09 -6.12
CA THR A 51 14.73 11.84 -4.87
C THR A 51 15.00 11.00 -3.62
N VAL A 52 15.03 9.68 -3.76
CA VAL A 52 15.31 8.76 -2.64
C VAL A 52 16.81 8.77 -2.36
N ASP A 53 17.19 9.22 -1.18
CA ASP A 53 18.56 9.11 -0.67
C ASP A 53 18.86 7.63 -0.34
N PRO A 54 19.74 6.94 -1.10
CA PRO A 54 20.01 5.52 -0.90
C PRO A 54 20.64 5.24 0.47
N SER A 55 21.29 6.24 1.07
CA SER A 55 21.92 6.11 2.40
C SER A 55 20.90 6.07 3.55
N LYS A 56 19.61 6.34 3.27
CA LYS A 56 18.51 6.22 4.23
C LYS A 56 17.82 4.85 4.18
N LEU A 57 18.23 3.98 3.26
CA LEU A 57 17.67 2.63 3.09
C LEU A 57 18.48 1.55 3.85
N THR A 58 19.51 1.94 4.59
CA THR A 58 20.39 1.07 5.39
C THR A 58 20.21 1.26 6.89
#